data_AF-A0A7X3FIH6-F1
#
_entry.id   AF-A0A7X3FIH6-F1
#
_cell.length_a   1.000
_cell.length_b   1.000
_cell.length_c   1.000
_cell.angle_alpha   90.00
_cell.angle_beta   90.00
_cell.angle_gamma   90.00
#
_symmetry.space_group_name_H-M   'P 1'
#
loop_
_entity.id
_entity.type
_entity.pdbx_description
1 polymer ?
#
loop_
_entity_poly.entity_id
_entity_poly.type
_entity_poly.pdbx_seq_one_letter_code
_entity_poly.pdbx_strand_id
1 'polypeptide(L)'
;MNRKSLTIGLLGGILLFNGAQGLEQPASADTSVPKTTEHNFAPAPMNSAVRTVNLPGSGSESGQLVVESTVESVSAHTAAKPDLKQINGISLTDDLNTVLKLKGQPERQSSDEFFGDTQILHYSDCTIGVSEYGIEYVEVGSDQNQVIVDGIVYKNDRQVLEDALGEPYFTAEDGLVYTQDNQVLKLFINPETNQLESIHFFPKSSE
;
A
#
# COMPACT_ATOMS: atom_id res chain seq x y z
N MET A 1 -16.49 40.55 -19.23
CA MET A 1 -17.66 40.34 -20.13
C MET A 1 -17.25 39.27 -21.13
N ASN A 2 -17.86 38.08 -21.26
CA ASN A 2 -19.22 37.63 -20.97
C ASN A 2 -19.22 36.16 -20.50
N ARG A 3 -20.09 35.88 -19.52
CA ARG A 3 -20.44 34.52 -19.07
C ARG A 3 -21.47 33.94 -20.04
N LYS A 4 -21.32 32.67 -20.43
CA LYS A 4 -22.43 31.86 -20.95
C LYS A 4 -22.55 30.62 -20.06
N SER A 5 -23.53 30.70 -19.18
CA SER A 5 -24.07 29.60 -18.39
C SER A 5 -24.87 28.69 -19.32
N LEU A 6 -24.69 27.37 -19.20
CA LEU A 6 -25.55 26.37 -19.81
C LEU A 6 -26.12 25.49 -18.70
N THR A 7 -27.37 25.75 -18.36
CA THR A 7 -28.23 24.97 -17.47
C THR A 7 -29.31 24.35 -18.35
N ILE A 8 -29.45 23.02 -18.36
CA ILE A 8 -30.60 22.19 -18.78
C ILE A 8 -30.13 20.75 -18.48
N GLY A 9 -30.85 19.84 -17.83
CA GLY A 9 -32.16 19.84 -17.21
C GLY A 9 -32.32 18.48 -16.50
N LEU A 10 -32.84 18.51 -15.28
CA LEU A 10 -33.21 17.34 -14.51
C LEU A 10 -34.50 16.76 -15.10
N LEU A 11 -34.45 15.57 -15.73
CA LEU A 11 -35.67 14.80 -16.00
C LEU A 11 -35.69 13.59 -15.04
N GLY A 12 -36.59 13.68 -14.07
CA GLY A 12 -36.99 12.55 -13.25
C GLY A 12 -37.82 11.56 -14.07
N GLY A 13 -37.55 10.28 -13.86
CA GLY A 13 -38.40 9.18 -14.28
C GLY A 13 -38.72 8.30 -13.07
N ILE A 14 -39.88 8.53 -12.47
CA ILE A 14 -40.47 7.66 -11.45
C ILE A 14 -41.01 6.43 -12.18
N LEU A 15 -40.47 5.25 -11.90
CA LEU A 15 -41.10 3.99 -12.31
C LEU A 15 -42.20 3.63 -11.31
N LEU A 16 -43.43 3.68 -11.80
CA LEU A 16 -44.65 3.35 -11.08
C LEU A 16 -44.79 1.82 -10.91
N PHE A 17 -45.07 1.41 -9.68
CA PHE A 17 -45.56 0.08 -9.33
C PHE A 17 -47.05 -0.08 -9.70
N ASN A 18 -47.37 -1.19 -10.36
CA ASN A 18 -48.66 -1.92 -10.40
C ASN A 18 -48.35 -3.20 -11.19
N GLY A 19 -48.53 -4.44 -10.74
CA GLY A 19 -49.33 -5.04 -9.67
C GLY A 19 -50.02 -6.27 -10.29
N ALA A 20 -49.65 -7.50 -9.90
CA ALA A 20 -50.51 -8.70 -9.94
C ALA A 20 -49.76 -9.95 -9.44
N GLN A 21 -50.24 -10.48 -8.29
CA GLN A 21 -50.48 -11.90 -7.94
C GLN A 21 -49.31 -12.89 -8.11
N GLY A 22 -48.89 -13.70 -7.14
CA GLY A 22 -49.44 -14.19 -5.87
C GLY A 22 -48.63 -15.45 -5.51
N LEU A 23 -48.81 -15.96 -4.28
CA LEU A 23 -48.05 -17.06 -3.63
C LEU A 23 -46.67 -16.56 -3.15
N GLU A 24 -46.32 -16.51 -1.87
CA GLU A 24 -46.56 -17.47 -0.80
C GLU A 24 -46.69 -16.77 0.57
N GLN A 25 -47.38 -17.46 1.46
CA GLN A 25 -47.79 -17.09 2.80
C GLN A 25 -46.75 -17.62 3.81
N PRO A 26 -46.22 -16.84 4.76
CA PRO A 26 -45.60 -17.43 5.93
C PRO A 26 -46.67 -17.70 7.00
N ALA A 27 -46.75 -18.97 7.41
CA ALA A 27 -47.61 -19.46 8.46
C ALA A 27 -47.27 -18.85 9.83
N SER A 28 -48.31 -18.76 10.65
CA SER A 28 -48.35 -18.20 11.98
C SER A 28 -47.40 -18.84 13.00
N ALA A 29 -47.12 -18.02 14.01
CA ALA A 29 -46.51 -18.32 15.29
C ALA A 29 -46.95 -19.63 15.93
N ASP A 30 -45.99 -20.32 16.55
CA ASP A 30 -46.25 -21.14 17.73
C ASP A 30 -45.26 -20.79 18.84
N THR A 31 -45.80 -20.78 20.05
CA THR A 31 -45.21 -20.25 21.27
C THR A 31 -44.87 -21.43 22.16
N SER A 32 -43.59 -21.67 22.44
CA SER A 32 -43.22 -22.52 23.57
C SER A 32 -41.85 -22.14 24.14
N VAL A 33 -41.89 -21.59 25.35
CA VAL A 33 -40.77 -21.37 26.27
C VAL A 33 -40.59 -22.62 27.13
N PRO A 34 -39.34 -23.04 27.42
CA PRO A 34 -38.88 -23.10 28.81
C PRO A 34 -37.46 -22.49 28.95
N LYS A 35 -37.29 -21.44 29.75
CA LYS A 35 -36.80 -21.42 31.15
C LYS A 35 -35.40 -22.02 31.39
N THR A 36 -34.41 -21.11 31.42
CA THR A 36 -33.28 -20.95 32.35
C THR A 36 -32.18 -22.02 32.42
N THR A 37 -30.95 -21.61 32.07
CA THR A 37 -29.77 -21.73 32.95
C THR A 37 -28.81 -20.57 32.66
N GLU A 38 -28.59 -19.74 33.66
CA GLU A 38 -27.60 -18.66 33.70
C GLU A 38 -26.18 -19.24 33.82
N HIS A 39 -25.24 -18.73 33.04
CA HIS A 39 -23.83 -18.70 33.45
C HIS A 39 -23.25 -17.31 33.14
N ASN A 40 -23.32 -16.46 34.15
CA ASN A 40 -22.52 -15.25 34.29
C ASN A 40 -21.03 -15.62 34.32
N PHE A 41 -20.24 -15.06 33.41
CA PHE A 41 -18.83 -14.75 33.68
C PHE A 41 -18.60 -13.27 33.39
N ALA A 42 -18.22 -12.58 34.46
CA ALA A 42 -18.08 -11.14 34.59
C ALA A 42 -16.94 -10.55 33.72
N PRO A 43 -16.96 -9.23 33.46
CA PRO A 43 -15.93 -8.54 32.70
C PRO A 43 -14.60 -8.46 33.46
N ALA A 44 -13.48 -8.60 32.74
CA ALA A 44 -12.14 -8.44 33.28
C ALA A 44 -11.91 -7.00 33.80
N PRO A 45 -11.31 -6.82 35.00
CA PRO A 45 -10.99 -5.50 35.51
C PRO A 45 -9.74 -4.92 34.86
N MET A 46 -9.85 -3.64 34.50
CA MET A 46 -8.73 -2.74 34.24
C MET A 46 -7.84 -2.64 35.49
N ASN A 47 -6.53 -2.76 35.33
CA ASN A 47 -5.59 -2.40 36.38
C ASN A 47 -4.68 -1.27 35.90
N SER A 48 -5.11 -0.04 36.21
CA SER A 48 -4.22 1.11 36.33
C SER A 48 -3.62 1.09 37.74
N ALA A 49 -2.30 0.93 37.84
CA ALA A 49 -1.58 1.17 39.08
C ALA A 49 -0.44 2.16 38.82
N VAL A 50 -0.76 3.44 39.03
CA VAL A 50 0.20 4.49 39.32
C VAL A 50 0.78 4.20 40.71
N ARG A 51 2.10 4.12 40.84
CA ARG A 51 2.78 4.30 42.14
C ARG A 51 3.81 5.41 42.00
N THR A 52 3.57 6.46 42.78
CA THR A 52 4.40 7.64 42.96
C THR A 52 5.22 7.49 44.25
N VAL A 53 6.45 8.00 44.18
CA VAL A 53 7.43 8.39 45.22
C VAL A 53 8.11 7.30 46.07
N ASN A 54 9.44 7.29 45.99
CA ASN A 54 10.33 7.29 47.17
C ASN A 54 11.67 7.99 46.84
N LEU A 55 11.98 9.06 47.55
CA LEU A 55 13.30 9.64 47.82
C LEU A 55 13.28 10.13 49.30
N PRO A 56 14.41 10.37 50.00
CA PRO A 56 15.82 10.10 49.66
C PRO A 56 16.56 9.29 50.76
N GLY A 57 17.68 8.66 50.40
CA GLY A 57 18.62 8.04 51.34
C GLY A 57 20.06 8.39 50.96
N SER A 58 20.68 9.19 51.81
CA SER A 58 22.05 9.71 51.72
C SER A 58 23.10 8.60 51.85
N GLY A 59 24.12 8.63 50.99
CA GLY A 59 25.33 7.81 51.11
C GLY A 59 26.29 8.07 49.96
N SER A 60 27.31 8.88 50.23
CA SER A 60 28.46 9.13 49.37
C SER A 60 29.27 7.85 49.15
N GLU A 61 29.60 7.52 47.91
CA GLU A 61 30.83 6.81 47.55
C GLU A 61 31.17 7.07 46.08
N SER A 62 32.28 7.77 45.86
CA SER A 62 32.87 8.03 44.55
C SER A 62 33.31 6.73 43.89
N GLY A 63 32.60 6.31 42.85
CA GLY A 63 33.02 5.28 41.91
C GLY A 63 32.96 5.83 40.49
N GLN A 64 34.12 6.15 39.94
CA GLN A 64 34.32 6.64 38.58
C GLN A 64 33.95 5.52 37.59
N LEU A 65 32.75 5.55 37.04
CA LEU A 65 32.34 4.70 35.93
C LEU A 65 32.83 5.35 34.64
N VAL A 66 33.95 4.84 34.13
CA VAL A 66 34.41 5.07 32.76
C VAL A 66 33.36 4.44 31.85
N VAL A 67 32.45 5.25 31.33
CA VAL A 67 31.57 4.84 30.23
C VAL A 67 32.44 4.79 29.00
N GLU A 68 32.99 3.60 28.74
CA GLU A 68 33.59 3.24 27.48
C GLU A 68 32.50 3.42 26.41
N SER A 69 32.58 4.52 25.68
CA SER A 69 31.79 4.73 24.47
C SER A 69 32.25 3.68 23.46
N THR A 70 31.62 2.51 23.52
CA THR A 70 31.56 1.58 22.40
C THR A 70 30.88 2.34 21.28
N VAL A 71 31.70 2.95 20.42
CA VAL A 71 31.29 3.29 19.07
C VAL A 71 30.90 1.98 18.42
N GLU A 72 29.60 1.67 18.41
CA GLU A 72 29.04 0.76 17.43
C GLU A 72 29.37 1.36 16.07
N SER A 73 30.49 0.86 15.53
CA SER A 73 30.85 0.95 14.14
C SER A 73 29.65 0.39 13.38
N VAL A 74 28.76 1.29 12.96
CA VAL A 74 27.76 1.01 11.94
C VAL A 74 28.59 0.67 10.72
N SER A 75 28.85 -0.62 10.56
CA SER A 75 29.48 -1.18 9.38
C SER A 75 28.76 -0.58 8.20
N ALA A 76 29.47 0.25 7.43
CA ALA A 76 29.05 0.64 6.10
C ALA A 76 28.96 -0.66 5.29
N HIS A 77 27.82 -1.34 5.41
CA HIS A 77 27.38 -2.27 4.41
C HIS A 77 27.29 -1.43 3.15
N THR A 78 28.25 -1.60 2.26
CA THR A 78 28.03 -1.36 0.84
C THR A 78 26.81 -2.21 0.52
N ALA A 79 25.62 -1.60 0.58
CA ALA A 79 24.38 -2.29 0.29
C ALA A 79 24.54 -2.87 -1.11
N ALA A 80 24.46 -4.20 -1.21
CA ALA A 80 24.48 -4.85 -2.50
C ALA A 80 23.35 -4.27 -3.34
N LYS A 81 23.59 -4.12 -4.64
CA LYS A 81 22.56 -3.71 -5.61
C LYS A 81 21.30 -4.59 -5.42
N PRO A 82 20.09 -4.00 -5.36
CA PRO A 82 18.85 -4.77 -5.26
C PRO A 82 18.68 -5.76 -6.42
N ASP A 83 18.02 -6.90 -6.14
CA ASP A 83 17.69 -7.94 -7.11
C ASP A 83 16.39 -7.63 -7.88
N LEU A 84 15.71 -6.52 -7.57
CA LEU A 84 14.45 -6.08 -8.21
C LEU A 84 13.36 -7.16 -8.18
N LYS A 85 13.16 -7.81 -7.03
CA LYS A 85 12.14 -8.86 -6.84
C LYS A 85 10.77 -8.29 -6.47
N GLN A 86 10.77 -7.14 -5.79
CA GLN A 86 9.54 -6.50 -5.32
C GLN A 86 9.66 -4.98 -5.21
N ILE A 87 8.55 -4.30 -5.49
CA ILE A 87 8.36 -2.86 -5.26
C ILE A 87 7.19 -2.67 -4.31
N ASN A 88 7.41 -1.89 -3.24
CA ASN A 88 6.42 -1.62 -2.19
C ASN A 88 5.77 -2.91 -1.64
N GLY A 89 6.59 -3.96 -1.51
CA GLY A 89 6.20 -5.27 -0.99
C GLY A 89 5.45 -6.18 -1.97
N ILE A 90 5.32 -5.78 -3.24
CA ILE A 90 4.60 -6.55 -4.27
C ILE A 90 5.59 -7.09 -5.29
N SER A 91 5.49 -8.38 -5.57
CA SER A 91 6.20 -9.07 -6.65
C SER A 91 5.31 -9.22 -7.88
N LEU A 92 5.91 -9.24 -9.07
CA LEU A 92 5.17 -9.49 -10.31
C LEU A 92 4.60 -10.92 -10.39
N THR A 93 5.08 -11.84 -9.55
CA THR A 93 4.56 -13.20 -9.45
C THR A 93 3.43 -13.35 -8.43
N ASP A 94 3.06 -12.27 -7.73
CA ASP A 94 1.92 -12.32 -6.81
C ASP A 94 0.61 -12.47 -7.59
N ASP A 95 -0.43 -12.96 -6.92
CA ASP A 95 -1.80 -12.95 -7.43
C ASP A 95 -2.65 -11.91 -6.67
N LEU A 96 -3.86 -11.64 -7.17
CA LEU A 96 -4.77 -10.67 -6.54
C LEU A 96 -5.03 -11.00 -5.06
N ASN A 97 -5.19 -12.28 -4.72
CA ASN A 97 -5.45 -12.70 -3.33
C ASN A 97 -4.25 -12.37 -2.43
N THR A 98 -3.05 -12.58 -2.93
CA THR A 98 -1.79 -12.26 -2.24
C THR A 98 -1.66 -10.76 -2.04
N VAL A 99 -1.92 -9.95 -3.07
CA VAL A 99 -1.93 -8.48 -2.94
C VAL A 99 -2.93 -8.02 -1.87
N LEU A 100 -4.17 -8.52 -1.91
CA LEU A 100 -5.19 -8.16 -0.92
C LEU A 100 -4.82 -8.61 0.50
N LYS A 101 -4.10 -9.72 0.65
CA LYS A 101 -3.60 -10.18 1.95
C LYS A 101 -2.45 -9.31 2.48
N LEU A 102 -1.57 -8.85 1.59
CA LEU A 102 -0.41 -8.02 1.94
C LEU A 102 -0.79 -6.57 2.22
N LYS A 103 -1.64 -5.98 1.37
CA LYS A 103 -1.97 -4.54 1.40
C LYS A 103 -3.36 -4.23 1.96
N GLY A 104 -4.24 -5.21 2.08
CA GLY A 104 -5.64 -4.98 2.41
C GLY A 104 -6.46 -4.59 1.19
N GLN A 105 -7.60 -3.92 1.41
CA GLN A 105 -8.44 -3.41 0.33
C GLN A 105 -7.85 -2.14 -0.28
N PRO A 106 -7.92 -1.96 -1.61
CA PRO A 106 -7.49 -0.72 -2.24
C PRO A 106 -8.39 0.45 -1.85
N GLU A 107 -7.85 1.67 -1.88
CA GLU A 107 -8.61 2.90 -1.63
C GLU A 107 -9.58 3.19 -2.77
N ARG A 108 -9.16 2.85 -4.00
CA ARG A 108 -9.95 2.96 -5.22
C ARG A 108 -9.64 1.80 -6.15
N GLN A 109 -10.65 1.39 -6.91
CA GLN A 109 -10.50 0.42 -7.98
C GLN A 109 -11.11 0.99 -9.27
N SER A 110 -10.43 0.81 -10.39
CA SER A 110 -10.91 1.15 -11.73
C SER A 110 -10.52 0.06 -12.73
N SER A 111 -11.07 0.10 -13.93
CA SER A 111 -10.60 -0.72 -15.06
C SER A 111 -9.78 0.15 -16.00
N ASP A 112 -8.82 -0.45 -16.69
CA ASP A 112 -8.14 0.22 -17.80
C ASP A 112 -9.11 0.34 -18.99
N GLU A 113 -9.31 1.57 -19.49
CA GLU A 113 -10.24 1.84 -20.60
C GLU A 113 -9.69 1.37 -21.96
N PHE A 114 -8.37 1.16 -22.06
CA PHE A 114 -7.67 0.71 -23.26
C PHE A 114 -7.43 -0.81 -23.22
N PHE A 115 -7.14 -1.35 -22.04
CA PHE A 115 -6.91 -2.78 -21.79
C PHE A 115 -8.01 -3.31 -20.88
N GLY A 116 -9.21 -3.51 -21.43
CA GLY A 116 -10.47 -3.71 -20.68
C GLY A 116 -10.49 -4.83 -19.63
N ASP A 117 -9.51 -5.74 -19.65
CA ASP A 117 -9.40 -6.87 -18.72
C ASP A 117 -8.46 -6.57 -17.53
N THR A 118 -7.75 -5.44 -17.54
CA THR A 118 -6.86 -5.01 -16.46
C THR A 118 -7.62 -4.20 -15.43
N GLN A 119 -7.62 -4.71 -14.20
CA GLN A 119 -8.09 -4.02 -13.01
C GLN A 119 -6.95 -3.20 -12.41
N ILE A 120 -7.23 -1.93 -12.14
CA ILE A 120 -6.28 -0.98 -11.54
C ILE A 120 -6.66 -0.77 -10.08
N LEU A 121 -5.76 -1.17 -9.18
CA LEU A 121 -5.90 -1.04 -7.73
C LEU A 121 -5.06 0.14 -7.25
N HIS A 122 -5.68 1.11 -6.58
CA HIS A 122 -5.00 2.29 -6.04
C HIS A 122 -4.81 2.12 -4.54
N TYR A 123 -3.56 2.10 -4.09
CA TYR A 123 -3.16 2.13 -2.69
C TYR A 123 -2.47 3.46 -2.38
N SER A 124 -2.34 3.78 -1.09
CA SER A 124 -1.71 5.03 -0.65
C SER A 124 -0.27 5.22 -1.15
N ASP A 125 0.45 4.12 -1.40
CA ASP A 125 1.87 4.07 -1.73
C ASP A 125 2.18 3.60 -3.17
N CYS A 126 1.22 3.01 -3.89
CA CYS A 126 1.40 2.56 -5.26
C CYS A 126 0.07 2.29 -5.98
N THR A 127 0.15 2.21 -7.31
CA THR A 127 -0.91 1.69 -8.18
C THR A 127 -0.49 0.31 -8.69
N ILE A 128 -1.42 -0.64 -8.76
CA ILE A 128 -1.15 -2.00 -9.23
C ILE A 128 -2.12 -2.35 -10.35
N GLY A 129 -1.61 -2.70 -11.53
CA GLY A 129 -2.37 -3.29 -12.62
C GLY A 129 -2.41 -4.80 -12.49
N VAL A 130 -3.61 -5.38 -12.50
CA VAL A 130 -3.84 -6.82 -12.34
C VAL A 130 -4.80 -7.31 -13.41
N SER A 131 -4.45 -8.37 -14.13
CA SER A 131 -5.34 -9.06 -15.06
C SER A 131 -5.54 -10.52 -14.67
N GLU A 132 -6.20 -11.31 -15.52
CA GLU A 132 -6.35 -12.75 -15.30
C GLU A 132 -5.01 -13.51 -15.28
N TYR A 133 -3.94 -12.91 -15.85
CA TYR A 133 -2.60 -13.50 -15.93
C TYR A 133 -1.70 -13.15 -14.73
N GLY A 134 -2.16 -12.31 -13.81
CA GLY A 134 -1.40 -11.87 -12.63
C GLY A 134 -1.15 -10.37 -12.59
N ILE A 135 -0.08 -9.96 -11.89
CA ILE A 135 0.33 -8.55 -11.82
C ILE A 135 0.98 -8.15 -13.14
N GLU A 136 0.43 -7.12 -13.78
CA GLU A 136 0.98 -6.56 -15.01
C GLU A 136 1.98 -5.45 -14.71
N TYR A 137 1.71 -4.63 -13.70
CA TYR A 137 2.65 -3.60 -13.25
C TYR A 137 2.40 -3.16 -11.82
N VAL A 138 3.45 -2.61 -11.22
CA VAL A 138 3.40 -1.77 -10.01
C VAL A 138 3.97 -0.40 -10.36
N GLU A 139 3.23 0.65 -10.06
CA GLU A 139 3.61 2.04 -10.30
C GLU A 139 3.71 2.81 -8.98
N VAL A 140 4.79 3.58 -8.81
CA VAL A 140 4.97 4.51 -7.70
C VAL A 140 5.06 5.93 -8.27
N GLY A 141 4.09 6.78 -7.93
CA GLY A 141 4.05 8.17 -8.37
C GLY A 141 5.10 9.05 -7.69
N SER A 142 5.45 10.18 -8.32
CA SER A 142 6.37 11.19 -7.77
C SER A 142 5.85 11.93 -6.54
N ASP A 143 4.55 11.86 -6.26
CA ASP A 143 3.93 12.40 -5.04
C ASP A 143 4.30 11.61 -3.78
N GLN A 144 4.81 10.39 -3.94
CA GLN A 144 5.31 9.56 -2.85
C GLN A 144 6.68 10.04 -2.37
N ASN A 145 6.90 10.07 -1.06
CA ASN A 145 8.19 10.47 -0.48
C ASN A 145 9.26 9.37 -0.55
N GLN A 146 8.83 8.12 -0.64
CA GLN A 146 9.69 6.95 -0.56
C GLN A 146 9.21 5.83 -1.48
N VAL A 147 10.14 4.96 -1.86
CA VAL A 147 9.88 3.69 -2.52
C VAL A 147 10.62 2.58 -1.79
N ILE A 148 10.03 1.40 -1.71
CA ILE A 148 10.64 0.23 -1.08
C ILE A 148 11.01 -0.76 -2.19
N VAL A 149 12.32 -0.98 -2.37
CA VAL A 149 12.84 -1.94 -3.35
C VAL A 149 13.46 -3.10 -2.56
N ASP A 150 12.96 -4.32 -2.75
CA ASP A 150 13.42 -5.52 -2.04
C ASP A 150 13.44 -5.39 -0.51
N GLY A 151 12.50 -4.61 0.04
CA GLY A 151 12.39 -4.36 1.47
C GLY A 151 13.30 -3.24 2.01
N ILE A 152 14.13 -2.64 1.15
CA ILE A 152 14.96 -1.48 1.51
C ILE A 152 14.22 -0.20 1.13
N VAL A 153 14.15 0.73 2.08
CA VAL A 153 13.48 2.02 1.88
C VAL A 153 14.46 3.02 1.26
N TYR A 154 14.05 3.61 0.14
CA TYR A 154 14.77 4.69 -0.53
C TYR A 154 13.90 5.94 -0.57
N LYS A 155 14.56 7.11 -0.54
CA LYS A 155 13.88 8.35 -0.93
C LYS A 155 13.43 8.20 -2.39
N ASN A 156 12.21 8.62 -2.70
CA ASN A 156 11.68 8.61 -4.07
C ASN A 156 12.30 9.77 -4.87
N ASP A 157 13.57 9.59 -5.21
CA ASP A 157 14.43 10.63 -5.75
C ASP A 157 15.35 9.99 -6.78
N ARG A 158 15.46 10.63 -7.93
CA ARG A 158 16.21 10.13 -9.06
C ARG A 158 17.65 9.75 -8.69
N GLN A 159 18.39 10.66 -8.04
CA GLN A 159 19.81 10.43 -7.76
C GLN A 159 20.01 9.33 -6.73
N VAL A 160 19.16 9.30 -5.70
CA VAL A 160 19.21 8.25 -4.67
C VAL A 160 18.97 6.87 -5.28
N LEU A 161 18.04 6.76 -6.23
CA LEU A 161 17.73 5.50 -6.90
C LEU A 161 18.81 5.11 -7.91
N GLU A 162 19.37 6.05 -8.66
CA GLU A 162 20.53 5.77 -9.54
C GLU A 162 21.71 5.21 -8.74
N ASP A 163 22.07 5.85 -7.62
CA ASP A 163 23.17 5.40 -6.76
C ASP A 163 22.92 4.01 -6.17
N ALA A 164 21.67 3.70 -5.82
CA ALA A 164 21.28 2.41 -5.25
C ALA A 164 21.20 1.28 -6.28
N LEU A 165 20.68 1.56 -7.48
CA LEU A 165 20.44 0.59 -8.54
C LEU A 165 21.67 0.37 -9.44
N GLY A 166 22.65 1.26 -9.37
CA GLY A 166 23.88 1.23 -10.16
C GLY A 166 23.64 1.66 -11.61
N GLU A 167 24.42 1.11 -12.53
CA GLU A 167 24.28 1.46 -13.95
C GLU A 167 22.95 0.94 -14.54
N PRO A 168 22.21 1.76 -15.29
CA PRO A 168 21.03 1.33 -16.00
C PRO A 168 21.41 0.38 -17.14
N TYR A 169 20.51 -0.56 -17.45
CA TYR A 169 20.63 -1.41 -18.62
C TYR A 169 20.47 -0.61 -19.92
N PHE A 170 19.57 0.37 -19.92
CA PHE A 170 19.30 1.24 -21.04
C PHE A 170 18.86 2.63 -20.57
N THR A 171 19.33 3.68 -21.25
CA THR A 171 18.91 5.07 -21.03
C THR A 171 18.02 5.49 -22.20
N ALA A 172 16.75 5.72 -21.92
CA ALA A 172 15.77 6.26 -22.87
C ALA A 172 15.74 7.79 -22.81
N GLU A 173 15.06 8.43 -23.76
CA GLU A 173 14.82 9.89 -23.71
C GLU A 173 14.00 10.31 -22.49
N ASP A 174 13.11 9.42 -22.04
CA ASP A 174 12.12 9.66 -20.98
C ASP A 174 12.44 8.93 -19.68
N GLY A 175 13.64 8.34 -19.54
CA GLY A 175 13.95 7.60 -18.32
C GLY A 175 15.12 6.65 -18.34
N LEU A 176 15.33 6.00 -17.20
CA LEU A 176 16.36 4.99 -16.98
C LEU A 176 15.71 3.62 -16.81
N VAL A 177 16.24 2.61 -17.49
CA VAL A 177 15.71 1.25 -17.47
C VAL A 177 16.72 0.34 -16.78
N TYR A 178 16.24 -0.34 -15.75
CA TYR A 178 16.97 -1.37 -15.02
C TYR A 178 16.28 -2.71 -15.26
N THR A 179 17.06 -3.76 -15.43
CA THR A 179 16.55 -5.11 -15.67
C THR A 179 17.25 -6.10 -14.78
N GLN A 180 16.50 -7.02 -14.18
CA GLN A 180 17.02 -8.19 -13.50
C GLN A 180 16.10 -9.37 -13.83
N ASP A 181 16.68 -10.45 -14.35
CA ASP A 181 15.94 -11.62 -14.85
C ASP A 181 14.83 -11.21 -15.84
N ASN A 182 13.57 -11.55 -15.55
CA ASN A 182 12.41 -11.25 -16.39
C ASN A 182 11.63 -10.01 -15.91
N GLN A 183 12.29 -9.12 -15.17
CA GLN A 183 11.66 -7.97 -14.52
C GLN A 183 12.35 -6.69 -14.95
N VAL A 184 11.54 -5.65 -15.16
CA VAL A 184 11.99 -4.32 -15.59
C VAL A 184 11.55 -3.29 -14.56
N LEU A 185 12.47 -2.44 -14.12
CA LEU A 185 12.19 -1.24 -13.36
C LEU A 185 12.57 -0.03 -14.23
N LYS A 186 11.60 0.78 -14.62
CA LYS A 186 11.82 2.03 -15.35
C LYS A 186 11.59 3.22 -14.43
N LEU A 187 12.58 4.10 -14.32
CA LEU A 187 12.46 5.42 -13.72
C LEU A 187 12.08 6.40 -14.82
N PHE A 188 10.84 6.89 -14.84
CA PHE A 188 10.42 7.92 -15.78
C PHE A 188 10.89 9.28 -15.30
N ILE A 189 11.53 10.02 -16.20
CA ILE A 189 12.20 11.28 -15.88
C ILE A 189 11.68 12.34 -16.84
N ASN A 190 11.27 13.47 -16.27
CA ASN A 190 10.93 14.64 -17.05
C ASN A 190 12.20 15.16 -17.76
N PRO A 191 12.25 15.22 -19.10
CA PRO A 191 13.46 15.61 -19.82
C PRO A 191 13.80 17.10 -19.68
N GLU A 192 12.83 17.95 -19.29
CA GLU A 192 13.03 19.38 -19.12
C GLU A 192 13.57 19.73 -17.73
N THR A 193 13.02 19.10 -16.68
CA THR A 193 13.37 19.39 -15.28
C THR A 193 14.38 18.41 -14.71
N ASN A 194 14.61 17.29 -15.39
CA ASN A 194 15.48 16.20 -14.97
C ASN A 194 15.01 15.52 -13.66
N GLN A 195 13.74 15.69 -13.29
CA GLN A 195 13.12 15.14 -12.08
C GLN A 195 12.42 13.81 -12.35
N LEU A 196 12.37 12.95 -11.33
CA LEU A 196 11.61 11.69 -11.35
C LEU A 196 10.10 11.98 -11.40
N GLU A 197 9.39 11.42 -12.37
CA GLU A 197 7.93 11.55 -12.51
C GLU A 197 7.19 10.34 -11.96
N SER A 198 7.70 9.14 -12.23
CA SER A 198 7.15 7.88 -11.72
C SER A 198 8.18 6.74 -11.81
N ILE A 199 7.90 5.66 -11.10
CA ILE A 199 8.64 4.40 -11.16
C ILE A 199 7.67 3.32 -11.62
N HIS A 200 8.02 2.57 -12.66
CA HIS A 200 7.21 1.46 -13.17
C HIS A 200 7.98 0.16 -13.08
N PHE A 201 7.37 -0.84 -12.45
CA PHE A 201 7.88 -2.20 -12.33
C PHE A 201 6.96 -3.16 -13.05
N PHE A 202 7.47 -3.87 -14.05
CA PHE A 202 6.66 -4.67 -14.97
C PHE A 202 7.47 -5.83 -15.57
N PRO A 203 6.84 -6.91 -16.05
CA PRO A 203 7.56 -8.02 -16.64
C PRO A 203 8.23 -7.58 -17.94
N LYS A 204 9.40 -8.14 -18.22
CA LYS A 204 10.01 -7.98 -19.53
C LYS A 204 9.07 -8.57 -20.58
N SER A 205 8.61 -7.76 -21.53
CA SER A 205 7.84 -8.26 -22.68
C SER A 205 8.69 -9.30 -23.40
N SER A 206 8.12 -10.48 -23.65
CA SER A 206 8.79 -11.50 -24.47
C SER A 206 8.87 -10.99 -25.90
N GLU A 207 10.09 -10.93 -26.45
CA GLU A 207 10.34 -10.67 -27.88
C GLU A 207 9.85 -11.82 -28.77
#